data_AF-A0A126UZ06-F1
#
_entry.id   AF-A0A126UZ06-F1
#
_cell.length_a   1.000
_cell.length_b   1.000
_cell.length_c   1.000
_cell.angle_alpha   90.00
_cell.angle_beta   90.00
_cell.angle_gamma   90.00
#
_symmetry.space_group_name_H-M   'P 1'
#
loop_
_entity.id
_entity.type
_entity.pdbx_description
1 polymer ?
#
loop_
_entity_poly.entity_id
_entity_poly.type
_entity_poly.pdbx_seq_one_letter_code
_entity_poly.pdbx_strand_id
1 'polypeptide(L)'
;MYKPIGPFIFGGMVGASETFARSVGAVIAAENTIVHYSTDNGVHMNTWPVASMTPFLGEKCTSWEGGWRVPSIVRWPSKIEAGSVRNEIMHHMDWLPTFFAAAGTSFPLSKKHTRPFAHGSNLGQSCVFL
;
A
#
# COMPACT_ATOMS: atom_id res chain seq x y z
N MET A 1 -31.42 -22.84 -1.47
CA MET A 1 -31.81 -21.44 -1.16
C MET A 1 -30.68 -20.81 -0.34
N TYR A 2 -29.65 -20.26 -0.99
CA TYR A 2 -28.56 -19.56 -0.30
C TYR A 2 -29.00 -18.11 -0.06
N LYS A 3 -29.00 -17.65 1.19
CA LYS A 3 -29.26 -16.25 1.52
C LYS A 3 -28.07 -15.38 1.06
N PRO A 4 -28.29 -14.20 0.45
CA PRO A 4 -27.22 -13.34 -0.01
C PRO A 4 -26.65 -12.56 1.19
N ILE A 5 -25.70 -13.15 1.91
CA ILE A 5 -24.97 -12.50 3.02
C ILE A 5 -23.57 -12.03 2.55
N GLY A 6 -23.07 -12.54 1.42
CA GLY A 6 -21.70 -12.33 0.93
C GLY A 6 -21.20 -10.87 0.86
N PRO A 7 -21.90 -9.94 0.19
CA PRO A 7 -21.38 -8.58 0.04
C PRO A 7 -21.28 -7.80 1.36
N PHE A 8 -22.02 -8.20 2.41
CA PHE A 8 -22.00 -7.51 3.70
C PHE A 8 -20.73 -7.80 4.52
N ILE A 9 -20.24 -9.03 4.47
CA ILE A 9 -19.06 -9.45 5.27
C ILE A 9 -17.79 -8.80 4.71
N PHE A 10 -17.56 -8.90 3.39
CA PHE A 10 -16.39 -8.28 2.77
C PHE A 10 -16.41 -6.76 2.90
N GLY A 11 -17.55 -6.11 2.65
CA GLY A 11 -17.71 -4.67 2.84
C GLY A 11 -17.42 -4.23 4.29
N GLY A 12 -17.87 -5.01 5.28
CA GLY A 12 -17.55 -4.79 6.69
C GLY A 12 -16.04 -4.90 6.99
N MET A 13 -15.34 -5.86 6.39
CA MET A 13 -13.89 -6.03 6.55
C MET A 13 -13.08 -4.90 5.91
N VAL A 14 -13.51 -4.40 4.74
CA VAL A 14 -12.90 -3.22 4.10
C VAL A 14 -13.12 -1.98 4.97
N GLY A 15 -14.35 -1.74 5.44
CA GLY A 15 -14.65 -0.62 6.34
C GLY A 15 -13.82 -0.68 7.64
N ALA A 16 -13.61 -1.88 8.20
CA ALA A 16 -12.73 -2.06 9.35
C ALA A 16 -11.26 -1.74 9.02
N SER A 17 -10.78 -2.14 7.84
CA SER A 17 -9.41 -1.87 7.38
C SER A 17 -9.17 -0.37 7.12
N GLU A 18 -10.13 0.33 6.54
CA GLU A 18 -10.09 1.79 6.37
C GLU A 18 -10.11 2.50 7.73
N THR A 19 -10.97 2.04 8.65
CA THR A 19 -11.04 2.58 10.00
C THR A 19 -9.73 2.35 10.75
N PHE A 20 -9.12 1.17 10.59
CA PHE A 20 -7.81 0.87 11.14
C PHE A 20 -6.73 1.77 10.57
N ALA A 21 -6.64 1.92 9.24
CA ALA A 21 -5.65 2.78 8.61
C ALA A 21 -5.78 4.25 9.06
N ARG A 22 -7.03 4.76 9.18
CA ARG A 22 -7.31 6.08 9.72
C ARG A 22 -6.93 6.20 11.20
N SER A 23 -7.24 5.18 12.00
CA SER A 23 -6.97 5.17 13.43
C SER A 23 -5.46 5.09 13.71
N VAL A 24 -4.73 4.25 12.99
CA VAL A 24 -3.26 4.18 13.08
C VAL A 24 -2.64 5.50 12.67
N GLY A 25 -3.10 6.13 11.59
CA GLY A 25 -2.66 7.46 11.20
C GLY A 25 -2.96 8.53 12.27
N ALA A 26 -4.12 8.48 12.90
CA ALA A 26 -4.52 9.44 13.94
C ALA A 26 -3.78 9.23 15.27
N VAL A 27 -3.56 7.98 15.67
CA VAL A 27 -2.87 7.62 16.93
C VAL A 27 -1.36 7.80 16.79
N ILE A 28 -0.80 7.50 15.62
CA ILE A 28 0.61 7.75 15.28
C ILE A 28 0.70 9.13 14.60
N ALA A 29 0.48 10.18 15.40
CA ALA A 29 0.48 11.57 14.96
C ALA A 29 1.87 12.23 14.92
N ALA A 30 2.95 11.48 15.15
CA ALA A 30 4.28 12.05 15.22
C ALA A 30 4.78 12.53 13.84
N GLU A 31 5.24 13.78 13.78
CA GLU A 31 5.78 14.45 12.59
C GLU A 31 6.89 13.63 11.89
N ASN A 32 7.65 12.86 12.66
CA ASN A 32 8.74 12.03 12.20
C ASN A 32 8.41 10.53 12.29
N THR A 33 7.24 10.13 11.82
CA THR A 33 6.88 8.72 11.68
C THR A 33 6.35 8.44 10.30
N ILE A 34 6.81 7.33 9.72
CA ILE A 34 6.33 6.79 8.46
C ILE A 34 5.22 5.79 8.76
N VAL A 35 4.05 6.01 8.18
CA VAL A 35 2.95 5.04 8.14
C VAL A 35 2.76 4.62 6.70
N HIS A 36 2.95 3.34 6.41
CA HIS A 36 2.71 2.75 5.10
C HIS A 36 1.61 1.70 5.22
N TYR A 37 0.58 1.82 4.39
CA TYR A 37 -0.52 0.88 4.28
C TYR A 37 -0.55 0.32 2.85
N SER A 38 -0.62 -0.99 2.72
CA SER A 38 -0.71 -1.70 1.44
C SER A 38 -1.30 -3.09 1.66
N THR A 39 -1.54 -3.83 0.57
CA THR A 39 -1.83 -5.27 0.61
C THR A 39 -0.70 -6.07 -0.05
N ASP A 40 -0.58 -7.34 0.29
CA ASP A 40 0.45 -8.24 -0.25
C ASP A 40 0.18 -8.65 -1.71
N ASN A 41 -1.10 -8.73 -2.09
CA ASN A 41 -1.57 -9.05 -3.43
C ASN A 41 -2.95 -8.43 -3.71
N GLY A 42 -3.41 -8.56 -4.96
CA GLY A 42 -4.76 -8.20 -5.38
C GLY A 42 -5.87 -9.07 -4.76
N VAL A 43 -7.11 -8.77 -5.10
CA VAL A 43 -8.30 -9.38 -4.49
C VAL A 43 -8.47 -10.86 -4.87
N HIS A 44 -9.08 -11.65 -3.99
CA HIS A 44 -9.55 -12.99 -4.29
C HIS A 44 -11.00 -12.91 -4.77
N MET A 45 -11.28 -13.18 -6.05
CA MET A 45 -12.64 -13.22 -6.61
C MET A 45 -13.33 -14.56 -6.35
N ASN A 46 -12.56 -15.65 -6.25
CA ASN A 46 -13.14 -17.01 -6.20
C ASN A 46 -13.50 -17.54 -4.80
N THR A 47 -13.38 -16.74 -3.73
CA THR A 47 -13.66 -17.19 -2.35
C THR A 47 -14.98 -16.61 -1.81
N TRP A 48 -16.00 -17.46 -1.66
CA TRP A 48 -17.24 -17.10 -0.97
C TRP A 48 -17.11 -17.30 0.55
N PRO A 49 -17.61 -16.39 1.42
CA PRO A 49 -18.35 -15.16 1.14
C PRO A 49 -17.47 -13.90 0.98
N VAL A 50 -16.15 -14.03 1.04
CA VAL A 50 -15.19 -12.90 1.17
C VAL A 50 -14.52 -12.50 -0.16
N ALA A 51 -15.33 -12.36 -1.22
CA ALA A 51 -14.85 -12.00 -2.54
C ALA A 51 -14.93 -10.49 -2.81
N SER A 52 -14.05 -10.01 -3.69
CA SER A 52 -14.08 -8.64 -4.20
C SER A 52 -13.48 -8.56 -5.60
N MET A 53 -13.69 -7.43 -6.28
CA MET A 53 -13.16 -7.16 -7.61
C MET A 53 -12.48 -5.78 -7.65
N THR A 54 -11.48 -5.64 -8.51
CA THR A 54 -10.88 -4.35 -8.85
C THR A 54 -11.24 -3.97 -10.30
N PRO A 55 -11.03 -2.73 -10.74
CA PRO A 55 -11.18 -2.35 -12.15
C PRO A 55 -10.15 -3.01 -13.08
N PHE A 56 -9.14 -3.69 -12.52
CA PHE A 56 -8.06 -4.33 -13.27
C PHE A 56 -8.38 -5.80 -13.55
N LEU A 57 -7.91 -6.28 -14.70
CA LEU A 57 -8.09 -7.67 -15.11
C LEU A 57 -7.41 -8.65 -14.13
N GLY A 58 -8.09 -9.73 -13.76
CA GLY A 58 -7.53 -10.83 -12.97
C GLY A 58 -7.69 -10.68 -11.45
N GLU A 59 -7.26 -11.71 -10.73
CA GLU A 59 -7.31 -11.84 -9.27
C GLU A 59 -5.96 -12.28 -8.70
N LYS A 60 -5.88 -12.39 -7.37
CA LYS A 60 -4.84 -13.16 -6.68
C LYS A 60 -4.59 -14.50 -7.40
N CYS A 61 -3.32 -14.89 -7.47
CA CYS A 61 -2.85 -16.09 -8.19
C CYS A 61 -2.85 -15.98 -9.72
N THR A 62 -3.03 -14.78 -10.28
CA THR A 62 -2.86 -14.51 -11.72
C THR A 62 -1.72 -13.52 -11.99
N SER A 63 -1.21 -13.50 -13.22
CA SER A 63 -0.16 -12.54 -13.65
C SER A 63 -0.73 -11.25 -14.25
N TRP A 64 -2.03 -11.00 -14.08
CA TRP A 64 -2.68 -9.79 -14.55
C TRP A 64 -2.66 -8.70 -13.49
N GLU A 65 -2.88 -7.45 -13.89
CA GLU A 65 -2.86 -6.27 -13.01
C GLU A 65 -3.71 -6.45 -11.74
N GLY A 66 -4.90 -7.05 -11.83
CA GLY A 66 -5.78 -7.29 -10.67
C GLY A 66 -5.24 -8.30 -9.64
N GLY A 67 -4.16 -9.01 -9.94
CA GLY A 67 -3.44 -9.88 -9.00
C GLY A 67 -2.26 -9.20 -8.29
N TRP A 68 -1.69 -8.15 -8.86
CA TRP A 68 -0.43 -7.53 -8.40
C TRP A 68 -0.56 -6.05 -8.04
N ARG A 69 -1.50 -5.34 -8.68
CA ARG A 69 -1.78 -3.94 -8.39
C ARG A 69 -2.60 -3.85 -7.10
N VAL A 70 -2.05 -3.11 -6.15
CA VAL A 70 -2.55 -2.99 -4.78
C VAL A 70 -2.63 -1.52 -4.38
N PRO A 71 -3.57 -1.15 -3.49
CA PRO A 71 -3.54 0.18 -2.89
C PRO A 71 -2.23 0.34 -2.10
N SER A 72 -1.60 1.51 -2.15
CA SER A 72 -0.41 1.79 -1.36
C SER A 72 -0.43 3.23 -0.88
N ILE A 73 -0.62 3.46 0.41
CA ILE A 73 -0.80 4.77 1.01
C ILE A 73 0.36 5.01 1.95
N VAL A 74 1.11 6.11 1.78
CA VAL A 74 2.16 6.50 2.73
C VAL A 74 1.91 7.88 3.33
N ARG A 75 2.20 8.02 4.63
CA ARG A 75 2.18 9.29 5.37
C ARG A 75 3.49 9.46 6.13
N TRP A 76 4.09 10.65 6.00
CA TRP A 76 5.25 11.09 6.79
C TRP A 76 5.26 12.63 6.87
N PRO A 77 4.57 13.26 7.82
CA PRO A 77 4.23 14.69 7.77
C PRO A 77 5.42 15.63 7.52
N SER A 78 6.57 15.38 8.15
CA SER A 78 7.77 16.21 7.98
C SER A 78 8.45 16.10 6.61
N LYS A 79 8.10 15.09 5.79
CA LYS A 79 8.77 14.74 4.53
C LYS A 79 7.82 14.55 3.36
N ILE A 80 6.51 14.49 3.61
CA ILE A 80 5.49 14.10 2.64
C ILE A 80 4.36 15.15 2.73
N GLU A 81 4.28 16.05 1.74
CA GLU A 81 3.09 16.87 1.45
C GLU A 81 1.80 16.02 1.42
N ALA A 82 0.82 16.41 2.23
CA ALA A 82 -0.46 15.71 2.36
C ALA A 82 -1.32 15.82 1.09
N GLY A 83 -2.09 14.77 0.79
CA GLY A 83 -3.05 14.76 -0.33
C GLY A 83 -2.45 14.64 -1.73
N SER A 84 -1.13 14.47 -1.82
CA SER A 84 -0.44 14.30 -3.09
C SER A 84 -0.57 12.88 -3.65
N VAL A 85 -0.53 12.78 -4.99
CA VAL A 85 -0.66 11.54 -5.75
C VAL A 85 0.53 11.39 -6.70
N ARG A 86 1.03 10.17 -6.83
CA ARG A 86 2.14 9.72 -7.69
C ARG A 86 1.65 8.54 -8.50
N ASN A 87 1.95 8.57 -9.78
CA ASN A 87 1.53 7.56 -10.76
C ASN A 87 2.72 6.80 -11.35
N GLU A 88 3.91 7.02 -10.79
CA GLU A 88 5.14 6.32 -11.12
C GLU A 88 5.02 4.83 -10.77
N ILE A 89 5.66 3.98 -11.57
CA ILE A 89 5.70 2.54 -11.31
C ILE A 89 6.58 2.29 -10.10
N MET A 90 6.01 1.60 -9.11
CA MET A 90 6.72 1.12 -7.92
C MET A 90 6.54 -0.37 -7.76
N HIS A 91 7.55 -1.02 -7.20
CA HIS A 91 7.48 -2.42 -6.79
C HIS A 91 7.40 -2.51 -5.27
N HIS A 92 6.70 -3.51 -4.72
CA HIS A 92 6.59 -3.69 -3.26
C HIS A 92 7.98 -3.82 -2.58
N MET A 93 8.96 -4.37 -3.30
CA MET A 93 10.35 -4.48 -2.84
C MET A 93 11.09 -3.14 -2.71
N ASP A 94 10.58 -2.04 -3.25
CA ASP A 94 11.21 -0.72 -3.12
C ASP A 94 11.04 -0.13 -1.70
N TRP A 95 10.11 -0.67 -0.89
CA TRP A 95 9.88 -0.20 0.48
C TRP A 95 11.03 -0.53 1.43
N LEU A 96 11.62 -1.72 1.31
CA LEU A 96 12.73 -2.11 2.17
C LEU A 96 13.95 -1.17 2.07
N PRO A 97 14.53 -0.91 0.87
CA PRO A 97 15.61 0.07 0.74
C PRO A 97 15.17 1.50 1.10
N THR A 98 13.88 1.84 0.94
CA THR A 98 13.33 3.13 1.36
C THR A 98 13.35 3.30 2.88
N PHE A 99 12.99 2.26 3.65
CA PHE A 99 13.05 2.31 5.12
C PHE A 99 14.49 2.35 5.65
N PHE A 100 15.44 1.67 4.99
CA PHE A 100 16.86 1.82 5.30
C PHE A 100 17.34 3.25 5.11
N ALA A 101 17.00 3.85 3.96
CA ALA A 101 17.33 5.25 3.68
C ALA A 101 16.70 6.21 4.70
N ALA A 102 15.44 5.98 5.09
CA ALA A 102 14.76 6.77 6.12
C ALA A 102 15.40 6.63 7.51
N ALA A 103 15.94 5.45 7.84
CA ALA A 103 16.69 5.21 9.07
C ALA A 103 18.14 5.75 9.01
N GLY A 104 18.57 6.34 7.89
CA GLY A 104 19.94 6.83 7.71
C GLY A 104 20.99 5.72 7.53
N THR A 105 20.55 4.53 7.11
CA THR A 105 21.43 3.35 6.94
C THR A 105 21.49 2.91 5.47
N SER A 106 22.47 2.06 5.15
CA SER A 106 22.62 1.48 3.81
C SER A 106 21.94 0.11 3.72
N PHE A 107 21.17 -0.10 2.66
CA PHE A 107 20.59 -1.40 2.37
C PHE A 107 21.71 -2.39 1.93
N PRO A 108 21.80 -3.60 2.52
CA PRO A 108 22.97 -4.49 2.35
C PRO A 108 23.05 -5.24 1.01
N LEU A 109 22.28 -4.86 -0.03
CA LEU A 109 22.35 -5.46 -1.37
C LEU A 109 22.98 -4.51 -2.39
N SER A 110 23.62 -5.10 -3.40
CA SER A 110 24.18 -4.40 -4.56
C SER A 110 23.15 -3.43 -5.17
N LYS A 111 23.56 -2.16 -5.34
CA LYS A 111 22.76 -1.02 -5.86
C LYS A 111 22.05 -1.26 -7.20
N LYS A 112 22.28 -2.39 -7.87
CA LYS A 112 21.78 -2.68 -9.22
C LYS A 112 20.29 -3.05 -9.30
N HIS A 113 19.66 -3.46 -8.18
CA HIS A 113 18.28 -3.98 -8.19
C HIS A 113 17.30 -3.23 -7.28
N THR A 114 17.74 -2.16 -6.61
CA THR A 114 16.88 -1.39 -5.71
C THR A 114 16.97 0.08 -6.05
N ARG A 115 15.82 0.65 -6.45
CA ARG A 115 15.66 2.11 -6.52
C ARG A 115 14.86 2.50 -5.29
N PRO A 116 15.48 3.03 -4.23
CA PRO A 116 14.72 3.60 -3.13
C PRO A 116 13.74 4.62 -3.70
N PHE A 117 12.54 4.68 -3.14
CA PHE A 117 11.60 5.76 -3.42
C PHE A 117 12.24 7.15 -3.27
N ALA A 118 13.27 7.27 -2.42
CA ALA A 118 13.99 8.49 -2.10
C ALA A 118 15.49 8.48 -2.48
N HIS A 119 15.85 8.22 -3.76
CA HIS A 119 17.23 8.41 -4.20
C HIS A 119 17.53 9.87 -4.60
N GLY A 120 18.42 10.53 -3.85
CA GLY A 120 18.99 11.85 -4.16
C GLY A 120 18.21 13.02 -3.56
N SER A 121 18.80 13.69 -2.55
CA SER A 121 18.50 15.04 -1.96
C SER A 121 17.06 15.47 -1.67
N ASN A 122 16.05 14.71 -2.08
CA ASN A 122 14.64 15.03 -2.03
C ASN A 122 13.94 13.97 -1.19
N LEU A 123 14.29 13.91 0.09
CA LEU A 123 13.50 13.27 1.15
C LEU A 123 12.09 13.89 1.29
N GLY A 124 11.54 14.53 0.25
CA GLY A 124 10.53 15.57 0.39
C GLY A 124 9.17 15.29 -0.22
N GLN A 125 8.91 14.19 -0.94
CA GLN A 125 7.63 14.07 -1.64
C GLN A 125 7.01 12.65 -1.71
N SER A 126 6.06 12.48 -0.79
CA SER A 126 4.83 11.68 -0.67
C SER A 126 4.17 10.91 -1.81
N CYS A 127 3.35 9.89 -1.46
CA CYS A 127 2.21 9.47 -2.28
C CYS A 127 1.14 8.59 -1.60
N VAL A 128 -0.12 8.79 -1.98
CA VAL A 128 -1.19 7.77 -2.03
C VAL A 128 -1.35 7.18 -3.44
N PHE A 129 -1.13 5.87 -3.59
CA PHE A 129 -1.37 5.09 -4.80
C PHE A 129 -2.80 4.51 -4.76
N LEU A 130 -3.60 4.88 -5.75
CA LEU A 130 -4.90 4.29 -6.05
C LEU A 130 -4.77 3.06 -6.98
#